data_AF-A0A1C0BSD1-F1
#
_entry.id   AF-A0A1C0BSD1-F1
#
_cell.length_a   1.000
_cell.length_b   1.000
_cell.length_c   1.000
_cell.angle_alpha   90.00
_cell.angle_beta   90.00
_cell.angle_gamma   90.00
#
_symmetry.space_group_name_H-M   'P 1'
#
loop_
_entity.id
_entity.type
_entity.pdbx_description
1 polymer ?
#
loop_
_entity_poly.entity_id
_entity_poly.type
_entity_poly.pdbx_seq_one_letter_code
_entity_poly.pdbx_strand_id
1 'polypeptide(L)' 'MEKIMRVTELVELGYDRATLVRWMDEPDFPKIKLGLNQKSPWGIPVKSFKKWQEKHGMLHGDIKKDDS' A
#
# COMPACT_ATOMS: atom_id res chain seq x y z
N MET A 1 10.47 -11.57 11.05
CA MET A 1 9.18 -11.63 10.33
C MET A 1 8.87 -10.28 9.73
N GLU A 2 8.44 -10.22 8.47
CA GLU A 2 8.04 -8.98 7.80
C GLU A 2 6.56 -8.67 8.08
N LYS A 3 6.22 -7.40 8.33
CA LYS A 3 4.83 -6.99 8.57
C LYS A 3 4.09 -6.95 7.22
N ILE A 4 2.95 -7.63 7.15
CA ILE A 4 2.07 -7.63 5.99
C ILE A 4 0.78 -6.91 6.40
N MET A 5 0.36 -5.94 5.59
CA MET A 5 -0.89 -5.19 5.78
C MET A 5 -1.84 -5.42 4.63
N ARG A 6 -3.14 -5.32 4.89
CA ARG A 6 -4.16 -5.28 3.85
C ARG A 6 -4.38 -3.86 3.36
N VAL A 7 -5.05 -3.75 2.20
CA VAL A 7 -5.57 -2.47 1.71
C VAL A 7 -6.40 -1.75 2.78
N THR A 8 -7.24 -2.46 3.51
CA THR A 8 -8.07 -1.87 4.58
C THR A 8 -7.22 -1.25 5.70
N GLU A 9 -6.16 -1.93 6.12
CA GLU A 9 -5.26 -1.42 7.16
C GLU A 9 -4.47 -0.20 6.68
N LEU A 10 -4.07 -0.16 5.40
CA LEU A 10 -3.43 1.03 4.82
C LEU A 10 -4.41 2.21 4.73
N VAL A 11 -5.68 1.95 4.40
CA VAL A 11 -6.73 2.99 4.40
C VAL A 11 -6.92 3.57 5.80
N GLU A 12 -6.92 2.74 6.84
CA GLU A 12 -6.97 3.19 8.25
C GLU A 12 -5.75 4.04 8.65
N LEU A 13 -4.61 3.86 7.96
CA LEU A 13 -3.41 4.69 8.13
C LEU A 13 -3.43 5.99 7.30
N GLY A 14 -4.53 6.29 6.61
CA GLY A 14 -4.72 7.53 5.85
C GLY A 14 -4.38 7.43 4.36
N TYR A 15 -4.09 6.25 3.83
CA TYR A 15 -3.92 6.07 2.39
C TYR A 15 -5.27 6.07 1.67
N ASP A 16 -5.34 6.73 0.52
CA ASP A 16 -6.53 6.69 -0.32
C ASP A 16 -6.74 5.30 -0.95
N ARG A 17 -7.95 4.76 -0.83
CA ARG A 17 -8.28 3.41 -1.32
C ARG A 17 -8.16 3.31 -2.84
N ALA A 18 -8.59 4.33 -3.58
CA ALA A 18 -8.53 4.30 -5.04
C ALA A 18 -7.08 4.32 -5.53
N THR A 19 -6.24 5.11 -4.88
CA THR A 19 -4.80 5.19 -5.10
C THR A 19 -4.12 3.85 -4.81
N LEU A 20 -4.43 3.20 -3.68
CA LEU A 20 -3.90 1.87 -3.36
C LEU A 20 -4.30 0.82 -4.39
N VAL A 21 -5.57 0.81 -4.83
CA VAL A 21 -6.03 -0.11 -5.87
C VAL A 21 -5.30 0.14 -7.18
N ARG A 22 -5.11 1.40 -7.57
CA ARG A 22 -4.37 1.78 -8.78
C ARG A 22 -2.91 1.34 -8.70
N TRP A 23 -2.24 1.54 -7.57
CA TRP A 23 -0.87 1.06 -7.39
C TRP A 23 -0.80 -0.46 -7.42
N MET A 24 -1.79 -1.15 -6.87
CA MET A 24 -1.84 -2.61 -6.93
C MET A 24 -1.96 -3.16 -8.36
N ASP A 25 -2.43 -2.38 -9.33
CA ASP A 25 -2.44 -2.77 -10.74
C ASP A 25 -1.05 -2.64 -11.41
N GLU A 26 -0.09 -1.96 -10.78
CA GLU A 26 1.28 -1.86 -11.31
C GLU A 26 2.00 -3.21 -11.27
N PRO A 27 2.78 -3.55 -12.33
CA PRO A 27 3.41 -4.86 -12.46
C PRO A 27 4.50 -5.13 -11.42
N ASP A 28 5.14 -4.09 -10.89
CA ASP A 28 6.19 -4.18 -9.87
C ASP A 28 5.68 -3.92 -8.45
N PHE A 29 4.36 -3.76 -8.27
CA PHE A 29 3.79 -3.48 -6.95
C PHE A 29 3.91 -4.69 -6.01
N PRO A 30 4.42 -4.48 -4.78
CA PRO A 30 4.62 -5.57 -3.84
C PRO A 30 3.28 -5.99 -3.21
N LYS A 31 2.62 -6.97 -3.83
CA LYS A 31 1.45 -7.66 -3.29
C LYS A 31 1.69 -9.17 -3.25
N ILE A 32 1.20 -9.82 -2.21
CA ILE A 32 1.23 -11.27 -2.02
C ILE A 32 -0.18 -11.80 -1.80
N LYS A 33 -0.45 -13.01 -2.27
CA LYS A 33 -1.76 -13.64 -2.06
C LYS A 33 -1.78 -14.35 -0.71
N LEU A 34 -2.65 -13.92 0.19
CA LEU A 34 -2.79 -14.46 1.55
C LEU A 34 -3.75 -15.66 1.64
N GLY A 35 -4.63 -15.85 0.65
CA GLY A 35 -5.54 -17.00 0.58
C GLY A 35 -6.78 -16.76 -0.27
N LEU A 36 -7.42 -17.82 -0.76
CA LEU A 36 -8.55 -17.78 -1.70
C LEU A 36 -9.92 -17.43 -1.06
N ASN A 37 -10.07 -17.54 0.27
CA ASN A 37 -11.37 -17.47 0.95
C ASN A 37 -11.68 -16.13 1.65
N GLN A 38 -11.01 -15.04 1.27
CA GLN A 38 -11.21 -13.73 1.91
C GLN A 38 -11.56 -12.65 0.88
N LYS A 39 -12.45 -11.73 1.28
CA LYS A 39 -12.94 -10.61 0.45
C LYS A 39 -11.84 -9.71 -0.11
N SER A 40 -10.65 -9.72 0.48
CA SER A 40 -9.45 -9.13 -0.10
C SER A 40 -8.29 -10.12 0.07
N PRO A 41 -7.94 -10.89 -0.98
CA PRO A 41 -6.94 -11.95 -0.89
C PRO A 41 -5.51 -11.42 -0.92
N TRP A 42 -5.32 -10.09 -1.03
CA TRP A 42 -4.03 -9.46 -1.22
C TRP A 42 -3.50 -8.86 0.08
N GLY A 43 -2.28 -9.23 0.44
CA GLY A 43 -1.45 -8.62 1.46
C GLY A 43 -0.33 -7.80 0.84
N ILE A 44 0.06 -6.73 1.51
CA ILE A 44 1.06 -5.76 1.08
C ILE A 44 2.18 -5.82 2.10
N PRO A 45 3.36 -6.36 1.75
CA PRO A 45 4.50 -6.42 2.67
C PRO A 45 5.06 -5.00 2.87
N VAL A 46 5.01 -4.51 4.11
CA VAL A 46 5.25 -3.09 4.42
C VAL A 46 6.66 -2.63 4.02
N LYS A 47 7.69 -3.48 4.21
CA LYS A 47 9.06 -3.10 3.85
C LYS A 47 9.23 -2.98 2.34
N SER A 48 8.69 -3.93 1.58
CA SER A 48 8.72 -3.90 0.11
C SER A 48 7.88 -2.73 -0.43
N PHE A 49 6.74 -2.46 0.19
CA PHE A 49 5.91 -1.31 -0.15
C PHE A 49 6.65 0.01 0.05
N LYS A 50 7.33 0.21 1.18
CA LYS A 50 8.17 1.40 1.40
C LYS A 50 9.25 1.55 0.33
N LYS A 51 9.97 0.47 -0.01
CA LYS A 51 10.98 0.51 -1.10
C LYS A 51 10.37 0.84 -2.45
N TRP A 52 9.17 0.32 -2.74
CA TRP A 52 8.45 0.63 -3.96
C TRP A 52 8.05 2.12 -3.99
N GLN A 53 7.53 2.65 -2.88
CA GLN A 53 7.24 4.07 -2.73
C GLN A 53 8.48 4.94 -2.95
N GLU A 54 9.63 4.60 -2.33
CA GLU A 54 10.91 5.30 -2.51
C GLU A 54 11.37 5.29 -3.97
N LYS A 55 11.28 4.13 -4.65
CA LYS A 55 11.64 3.97 -6.07
C LYS A 55 10.78 4.84 -6.99
N HIS A 56 9.50 4.99 -6.68
CA HIS A 56 8.55 5.79 -7.44
C HIS A 56 8.53 7.26 -7.01
N GLY A 57 9.44 7.69 -6.11
CA GLY A 57 9.52 9.07 -5.62
C GLY A 57 8.36 9.46 -4.70
N MET A 58 7.59 8.49 -4.20
CA MET A 58 6.47 8.70 -3.30
C MET A 58 6.98 8.80 -1.86
N LEU A 59 7.50 9.96 -1.48
CA LEU A 59 7.83 10.24 -0.09
C LEU A 59 6.54 10.23 0.74
N HIS A 60 6.58 9.50 1.85
CA HIS A 60 5.52 9.44 2.87
C HIS A 60 5.32 10.85 3.44
N GLY A 61 4.54 11.71 2.75
CA GLY A 61 4.57 13.15 3.04
C GLY A 61 3.76 14.08 2.11
N ASP A 62 3.29 13.64 0.93
CA ASP A 62 2.33 14.42 0.12
C ASP A 62 0.86 14.21 0.54
N ILE A 63 0.65 13.72 1.77
CA ILE A 63 -0.56 14.12 2.52
C ILE A 63 -0.35 15.61 2.73
N LYS A 64 -1.03 16.44 1.92
CA LYS A 64 -1.11 17.89 2.08
C LYS A 64 -1.02 18.26 3.56
N LYS A 65 0.14 18.74 4.01
CA LYS A 65 0.14 19.79 5.01
C LYS A 65 -0.27 21.02 4.22
N ASP A 66 -1.59 21.23 4.15
CA ASP A 66 -2.12 22.57 3.97
C ASP A 66 -1.47 23.41 5.09
N ASP A 67 -0.70 24.40 4.67
CA ASP A 67 -0.15 25.46 5.50
C ASP A 67 -1.34 26.14 6.22
N SER A 68 -1.34 26.12 7.56
CA SER A 68 -2.20 26.97 8.39
C SER A 68 -1.48 27.36 9.66
#